data_AF-A0A1A6DSR5-F1
#
_entry.id   AF-A0A1A6DSR5-F1
#
_cell.length_a   1.000
_cell.length_b   1.000
_cell.length_c   1.000
_cell.angle_alpha   90.00
_cell.angle_beta   90.00
_cell.angle_gamma   90.00
#
_symmetry.space_group_name_H-M   'P 1'
#
loop_
_entity.id
_entity.type
_entity.pdbx_description
1 polymer ?
#
loop_
_entity_poly.entity_id
_entity_poly.type
_entity_poly.pdbx_seq_one_letter_code
_entity_poly.pdbx_strand_id
1 'polypeptide(L)'
;MKHFGPAWLALLLAAGLAHAEPPIGLADFVLRAARPASDLKPLAAQSACVRDYLATLPATSPLWHDPSAAGPERALPARRAQLAAQIEWLLGAQVHALAQAFAAAFPLHIEWEGKAEAPLTEARYVQAWLAERPDSALAPFLHLLQAHRLIAALAAPDLDPALRPDLQRQARDARQRALEACPQLGARQALCRCMADELQTP
;
A
#
# COMPACT_ATOMS: atom_id res chain seq x y z
N MET A 1 -19.72 56.80 -37.94
CA MET A 1 -18.32 56.57 -37.52
C MET A 1 -18.36 55.91 -36.15
N LYS A 2 -18.17 54.59 -36.08
CA LYS A 2 -18.15 53.80 -34.83
C LYS A 2 -16.72 53.29 -34.66
N HIS A 3 -15.98 53.83 -33.69
CA HIS A 3 -14.68 53.32 -33.29
C HIS A 3 -14.89 52.25 -32.22
N PHE A 4 -14.63 50.99 -32.58
CA PHE A 4 -14.48 49.89 -31.63
C PHE A 4 -13.03 49.86 -31.15
N GLY A 5 -12.84 50.04 -29.84
CA GLY A 5 -11.58 49.84 -29.14
C GLY A 5 -11.36 48.38 -28.72
N PRO A 6 -10.14 48.04 -28.26
CA PRO A 6 -9.53 46.71 -28.35
C PRO A 6 -9.58 45.92 -27.03
N ALA A 7 -8.99 44.72 -27.05
CA ALA A 7 -8.83 43.76 -25.95
C ALA A 7 -10.15 43.03 -25.62
N TRP A 8 -10.24 41.71 -25.50
CA TRP A 8 -9.40 40.81 -24.71
C TRP A 8 -9.43 39.41 -25.36
N LEU A 9 -8.27 38.89 -25.79
CA LEU A 9 -8.11 37.45 -26.01
C LEU A 9 -7.46 36.89 -24.73
N ALA A 10 -8.29 36.38 -23.83
CA ALA A 10 -7.81 35.69 -22.64
C ALA A 10 -7.25 34.32 -23.06
N LEU A 11 -5.93 34.17 -22.93
CA LEU A 11 -5.23 32.89 -23.00
C LEU A 11 -5.75 32.00 -21.85
N LEU A 12 -6.56 30.99 -22.17
CA LEU A 12 -6.85 29.89 -21.26
C LEU A 12 -5.65 28.95 -21.23
N LEU A 13 -4.69 29.24 -20.36
CA LEU A 13 -3.69 28.27 -19.92
C LEU A 13 -4.40 27.22 -19.06
N ALA A 14 -4.77 26.11 -19.69
CA ALA A 14 -5.13 24.88 -18.99
C ALA A 14 -3.88 24.37 -18.26
N ALA A 15 -3.69 24.82 -17.02
CA ALA A 15 -2.80 24.16 -16.09
C ALA A 15 -3.39 22.78 -15.82
N GLY A 16 -2.92 21.77 -16.56
CA GLY A 16 -3.08 20.39 -16.17
C GLY A 16 -2.44 20.23 -14.81
N LEU A 17 -3.24 20.30 -13.75
CA LEU A 17 -2.86 19.86 -12.42
C LEU A 17 -2.65 18.35 -12.54
N ALA A 18 -1.44 17.96 -12.96
CA ALA A 18 -0.89 16.67 -12.62
C ALA A 18 -1.04 16.58 -11.10
N HIS A 19 -2.00 15.79 -10.64
CA HIS A 19 -2.12 15.50 -9.23
C HIS A 19 -0.79 14.89 -8.84
N ALA A 20 0.02 15.61 -8.07
CA ALA A 20 1.25 15.06 -7.55
C ALA A 20 0.87 13.78 -6.81
N GLU A 21 1.33 12.63 -7.29
CA GLU A 21 1.15 11.38 -6.55
C GLU A 21 1.62 11.62 -5.11
N PRO A 22 0.82 11.23 -4.11
CA PRO A 22 1.25 11.39 -2.73
C PRO A 22 2.60 10.70 -2.54
N PRO A 23 3.52 11.30 -1.75
CA PRO A 23 4.84 10.72 -1.54
C PRO A 23 4.70 9.27 -1.05
N ILE A 24 5.42 8.36 -1.70
CA ILE A 24 5.37 6.93 -1.41
C ILE A 24 5.92 6.70 0.00
N GLY A 25 5.09 6.34 0.97
CA GLY A 25 5.56 5.88 2.28
C GLY A 25 6.15 4.47 2.23
N LEU A 26 6.87 4.06 3.26
CA LEU A 26 7.29 2.67 3.43
C LEU A 26 6.09 1.71 3.43
N ALA A 27 4.98 2.10 4.07
CA ALA A 27 3.75 1.32 4.13
C ALA A 27 3.14 1.12 2.73
N ASP A 28 3.09 2.17 1.89
CA ASP A 28 2.59 2.01 0.52
C ASP A 28 3.48 1.08 -0.29
N PHE A 29 4.81 1.23 -0.18
CA PHE A 29 5.76 0.36 -0.84
C PHE A 29 5.57 -1.13 -0.47
N VAL A 30 5.58 -1.44 0.83
CA VAL A 30 5.50 -2.82 1.33
C VAL A 30 4.14 -3.45 1.02
N LEU A 31 3.04 -2.71 1.28
CA LEU A 31 1.69 -3.27 1.26
C LEU A 31 1.06 -3.25 -0.15
N ARG A 32 1.54 -2.40 -1.06
CA ARG A 32 1.12 -2.43 -2.47
C ARG A 32 1.86 -3.52 -3.25
N ALA A 33 3.12 -3.79 -2.88
CA ALA A 33 4.01 -4.78 -3.50
C ALA A 33 4.06 -4.65 -5.03
N ALA A 34 4.15 -3.41 -5.53
CA ALA A 34 4.07 -3.09 -6.96
C ALA A 34 5.30 -2.39 -7.52
N ARG A 35 6.29 -2.08 -6.67
CA ARG A 35 7.47 -1.28 -7.02
C ARG A 35 8.74 -1.98 -6.51
N PRO A 36 9.89 -1.85 -7.19
CA PRO A 36 11.16 -2.35 -6.69
C PRO A 36 11.68 -1.51 -5.52
N ALA A 37 12.43 -2.13 -4.59
CA ALA A 37 13.00 -1.45 -3.43
C ALA A 37 13.98 -0.31 -3.77
N SER A 38 14.46 -0.24 -5.02
CA SER A 38 15.23 0.91 -5.52
C SER A 38 14.44 2.23 -5.45
N ASP A 39 13.11 2.18 -5.54
CA ASP A 39 12.25 3.37 -5.58
C ASP A 39 12.20 4.08 -4.22
N LEU A 40 12.58 3.39 -3.15
CA LEU A 40 12.69 3.96 -1.81
C LEU A 40 13.99 4.74 -1.57
N LYS A 41 15.01 4.62 -2.44
CA LYS A 41 16.32 5.26 -2.23
C LYS A 41 16.24 6.78 -2.03
N PRO A 42 15.43 7.54 -2.81
CA PRO A 42 15.30 9.00 -2.60
C PRO A 42 14.72 9.37 -1.22
N LEU A 43 13.94 8.47 -0.62
CA LEU A 43 13.26 8.70 0.66
C LEU A 43 14.09 8.30 1.86
N ALA A 44 15.13 7.47 1.67
CA ALA A 44 16.03 7.03 2.74
C ALA A 44 16.76 8.19 3.43
N ALA A 45 16.97 9.32 2.73
CA ALA A 45 17.55 10.52 3.33
C ALA A 45 16.62 11.16 4.37
N GLN A 46 15.30 11.03 4.17
CA GLN A 46 14.25 11.75 4.90
C GLN A 46 13.55 10.87 5.95
N SER A 47 13.63 9.54 5.82
CA SER A 47 12.96 8.58 6.71
C SER A 47 13.94 7.55 7.26
N ALA A 48 14.09 7.53 8.59
CA ALA A 48 14.85 6.48 9.28
C ALA A 48 14.24 5.10 9.01
N CYS A 49 12.91 4.99 9.00
CA CYS A 49 12.20 3.75 8.72
C CYS A 49 12.55 3.18 7.34
N VAL A 50 12.60 4.03 6.30
CA VAL A 50 12.99 3.61 4.95
C VAL A 50 14.46 3.19 4.91
N ARG A 51 15.34 3.95 5.56
CA ARG A 51 16.78 3.64 5.63
C ARG A 51 17.02 2.27 6.28
N ASP A 52 16.37 2.02 7.42
CA ASP A 52 16.48 0.79 8.18
C ASP A 52 15.87 -0.39 7.40
N TYR A 53 14.73 -0.17 6.75
CA TYR A 53 14.14 -1.15 5.84
C TYR A 53 15.14 -1.60 4.77
N LEU A 54 15.71 -0.65 4.02
CA LEU A 54 16.65 -0.94 2.94
C LEU A 54 17.93 -1.61 3.45
N ALA A 55 18.43 -1.23 4.63
CA ALA A 55 19.63 -1.81 5.23
C ALA A 55 19.47 -3.30 5.59
N THR A 56 18.24 -3.77 5.80
CA THR A 56 17.96 -5.17 6.12
C THR A 56 17.70 -6.06 4.91
N LEU A 57 17.59 -5.49 3.70
CA LEU A 57 17.36 -6.27 2.50
C LEU A 57 18.67 -6.89 1.98
N PRO A 58 18.74 -8.23 1.82
CA PRO A 58 19.87 -8.84 1.14
C PRO A 58 19.99 -8.32 -0.30
N ALA A 59 21.21 -8.17 -0.81
CA ALA A 59 21.44 -7.74 -2.20
C ALA A 59 20.80 -8.67 -3.25
N THR A 60 20.59 -9.94 -2.89
CA THR A 60 19.93 -10.97 -3.71
C THR A 60 18.41 -11.02 -3.53
N SER A 61 17.82 -10.11 -2.75
CA SER A 61 16.38 -10.12 -2.48
C SER A 61 15.57 -9.92 -3.77
N PRO A 62 14.49 -10.69 -4.00
CA PRO A 62 13.61 -10.47 -5.14
C PRO A 62 12.91 -9.11 -5.08
N LEU A 63 12.87 -8.47 -3.90
CA LEU A 63 12.28 -7.14 -3.70
C LEU A 63 13.03 -6.02 -4.44
N TRP A 64 14.24 -6.27 -4.95
CA TRP A 64 14.97 -5.34 -5.81
C TRP A 64 14.51 -5.35 -7.27
N HIS A 65 13.72 -6.33 -7.69
CA HIS A 65 13.28 -6.46 -9.07
C HIS A 65 11.95 -5.76 -9.31
N ASP A 66 11.82 -5.13 -10.47
CA ASP A 66 10.58 -4.47 -10.90
C ASP A 66 9.59 -5.51 -11.43
N PRO A 67 8.41 -5.70 -10.78
CA PRO A 67 7.39 -6.63 -11.27
C PRO A 67 6.79 -6.21 -12.61
N SER A 68 6.76 -4.91 -12.91
CA SER A 68 6.14 -4.38 -14.12
C SER A 68 6.96 -4.70 -15.38
N ALA A 69 8.29 -4.86 -15.22
CA ALA A 69 9.20 -5.25 -16.29
C ALA A 69 8.91 -6.66 -16.86
N ALA A 70 8.06 -7.46 -16.20
CA ALA A 70 7.68 -8.79 -16.67
C ALA A 70 6.73 -8.75 -17.90
N GLY A 71 6.14 -7.60 -18.22
CA GLY A 71 5.12 -7.44 -19.25
C GLY A 71 3.70 -7.72 -18.74
N PRO A 72 2.65 -7.32 -19.49
CA PRO A 72 1.26 -7.34 -18.99
C PRO A 72 0.77 -8.73 -18.58
N GLU A 73 1.16 -9.78 -19.30
CA GLU A 73 0.77 -11.17 -18.99
C GLU A 73 1.37 -11.70 -17.69
N ARG A 74 2.53 -11.18 -17.28
CA ARG A 74 3.27 -11.64 -16.10
C ARG A 74 3.24 -10.64 -14.93
N ALA A 75 2.65 -9.46 -15.12
CA ALA A 75 2.58 -8.43 -14.11
C ALA A 75 1.86 -8.92 -12.84
N LEU A 76 0.69 -9.57 -12.97
CA LEU A 76 -0.04 -10.08 -11.80
C LEU A 76 0.71 -11.22 -11.09
N PRO A 77 1.20 -12.28 -11.77
CA PRO A 77 2.06 -13.28 -11.13
C PRO A 77 3.28 -12.69 -10.42
N ALA A 78 3.98 -11.75 -11.06
CA ALA A 78 5.15 -11.10 -10.47
C ALA A 78 4.78 -10.29 -9.22
N ARG A 79 3.65 -9.58 -9.23
CA ARG A 79 3.15 -8.83 -8.08
C ARG A 79 2.75 -9.73 -6.91
N ARG A 80 2.14 -10.89 -7.19
CA ARG A 80 1.84 -11.91 -6.16
C ARG A 80 3.12 -12.46 -5.53
N ALA A 81 4.12 -12.77 -6.35
CA ALA A 81 5.43 -13.22 -5.86
C ALA A 81 6.09 -12.14 -4.99
N GLN A 82 6.00 -10.86 -5.38
CA GLN A 82 6.52 -9.76 -4.58
C GLN A 82 5.75 -9.60 -3.26
N LEU A 83 4.42 -9.71 -3.27
CA LEU A 83 3.61 -9.69 -2.04
C LEU A 83 4.01 -10.80 -1.07
N ALA A 84 4.18 -12.04 -1.56
CA ALA A 84 4.64 -13.15 -0.75
C ALA A 84 6.05 -12.87 -0.16
N ALA A 85 6.97 -12.32 -0.96
CA ALA A 85 8.30 -11.96 -0.51
C ALA A 85 8.29 -10.85 0.56
N GLN A 86 7.39 -9.86 0.45
CA GLN A 86 7.20 -8.81 1.47
C GLN A 86 6.70 -9.39 2.80
N ILE A 87 5.72 -10.30 2.73
CA ILE A 87 5.19 -11.01 3.90
C ILE A 87 6.30 -11.82 4.57
N GLU A 88 7.02 -12.64 3.80
CA GLU A 88 8.11 -13.47 4.32
C GLU A 88 9.25 -12.64 4.88
N TRP A 89 9.62 -11.53 4.22
CA TRP A 89 10.65 -10.63 4.72
C TRP A 89 10.25 -10.04 6.07
N LEU A 90 8.99 -9.63 6.26
CA LEU A 90 8.53 -9.01 7.50
C LEU A 90 8.35 -10.03 8.64
N LEU A 91 7.83 -11.21 8.33
CA LEU A 91 7.40 -12.19 9.34
C LEU A 91 8.41 -13.33 9.55
N GLY A 92 9.35 -13.50 8.62
CA GLY A 92 10.37 -14.54 8.61
C GLY A 92 10.06 -15.73 7.70
N ALA A 93 11.09 -16.52 7.39
CA ALA A 93 11.02 -17.65 6.45
C ALA A 93 10.01 -18.75 6.86
N GLN A 94 9.68 -18.85 8.15
CA GLN A 94 8.74 -19.85 8.66
C GLN A 94 7.31 -19.67 8.14
N VAL A 95 6.94 -18.48 7.64
CA VAL A 95 5.62 -18.25 7.05
C VAL A 95 5.58 -18.46 5.53
N HIS A 96 6.67 -18.91 4.90
CA HIS A 96 6.80 -18.98 3.44
C HIS A 96 5.59 -19.63 2.76
N ALA A 97 5.23 -20.85 3.15
CA ALA A 97 4.09 -21.57 2.54
C ALA A 97 2.76 -20.83 2.73
N LEU A 98 2.55 -20.23 3.90
CA LEU A 98 1.34 -19.48 4.21
C LEU A 98 1.27 -18.15 3.45
N ALA A 99 2.42 -17.47 3.29
CA ALA A 99 2.55 -16.26 2.49
C ALA A 99 2.24 -16.52 1.01
N GLN A 100 2.76 -17.62 0.45
CA GLN A 100 2.47 -18.04 -0.92
C GLN A 100 0.98 -18.37 -1.09
N ALA A 101 0.38 -19.13 -0.16
CA ALA A 101 -1.04 -19.47 -0.21
C ALA A 101 -1.94 -18.23 -0.15
N PHE A 102 -1.63 -17.29 0.76
CA PHE A 102 -2.35 -16.01 0.84
C PHE A 102 -2.18 -15.21 -0.45
N ALA A 103 -0.95 -15.00 -0.90
CA ALA A 103 -0.66 -14.19 -2.09
C ALA A 103 -1.21 -14.80 -3.37
N ALA A 104 -1.42 -16.12 -3.45
CA ALA A 104 -2.09 -16.77 -4.57
C ALA A 104 -3.62 -16.56 -4.57
N ALA A 105 -4.25 -16.53 -3.39
CA ALA A 105 -5.71 -16.41 -3.25
C ALA A 105 -6.20 -14.95 -3.13
N PHE A 106 -5.34 -14.02 -2.68
CA PHE A 106 -5.68 -12.61 -2.48
C PHE A 106 -6.18 -11.97 -3.80
N PRO A 107 -7.31 -11.23 -3.81
CA PRO A 107 -7.84 -10.61 -5.03
C PRO A 107 -7.06 -9.33 -5.38
N LEU A 108 -5.78 -9.48 -5.70
CA LEU A 108 -4.86 -8.38 -5.97
C LEU A 108 -5.19 -7.70 -7.30
N HIS A 109 -5.56 -6.42 -7.26
CA HIS A 109 -5.86 -5.60 -8.43
C HIS A 109 -4.62 -4.80 -8.85
N ILE A 110 -4.27 -4.85 -10.14
CA ILE A 110 -3.11 -4.13 -10.69
C ILE A 110 -3.31 -2.61 -10.59
N GLU A 111 -4.51 -2.14 -10.94
CA GLU A 111 -4.84 -0.71 -11.02
C GLU A 111 -6.08 -0.43 -10.16
N TRP A 112 -5.97 0.54 -9.27
CA TRP A 112 -7.05 0.94 -8.37
C TRP A 112 -7.00 2.40 -7.95
N GLU A 113 -6.06 3.19 -8.50
CA GLU A 113 -5.96 4.61 -8.19
C GLU A 113 -7.23 5.33 -8.62
N GLY A 114 -7.81 6.07 -7.67
CA GLY A 114 -9.06 6.78 -7.87
C GLY A 114 -10.33 5.92 -7.86
N LYS A 115 -10.27 4.64 -7.48
CA LYS A 115 -11.45 3.75 -7.37
C LYS A 115 -11.54 3.07 -6.00
N ALA A 116 -12.68 3.22 -5.33
CA ALA A 116 -12.92 2.63 -4.01
C ALA A 116 -13.16 1.11 -4.03
N GLU A 117 -13.69 0.56 -5.12
CA GLU A 117 -14.17 -0.83 -5.17
C GLU A 117 -13.06 -1.88 -4.94
N ALA A 118 -11.95 -1.76 -5.69
CA ALA A 118 -10.83 -2.68 -5.59
C ALA A 118 -10.21 -2.76 -4.18
N PRO A 119 -9.87 -1.63 -3.50
CA PRO A 119 -9.38 -1.71 -2.13
C PRO A 119 -10.37 -2.27 -1.15
N LEU A 120 -11.65 -1.92 -1.28
CA LEU A 120 -12.67 -2.45 -0.39
C LEU A 120 -12.80 -3.96 -0.54
N THR A 121 -12.71 -4.47 -1.77
CA THR A 121 -12.69 -5.90 -2.07
C THR A 121 -11.48 -6.56 -1.42
N GLU A 122 -10.28 -5.98 -1.57
CA GLU A 122 -9.06 -6.48 -0.95
C GLU A 122 -9.11 -6.44 0.59
N ALA A 123 -9.60 -5.35 1.20
CA ALA A 123 -9.71 -5.22 2.65
C ALA A 123 -10.72 -6.21 3.24
N ARG A 124 -11.86 -6.42 2.57
CA ARG A 124 -12.87 -7.42 2.98
C ARG A 124 -12.32 -8.84 2.91
N TYR A 125 -11.53 -9.14 1.88
CA TYR A 125 -10.86 -10.43 1.78
C TYR A 125 -9.91 -10.66 2.97
N VAL A 126 -9.10 -9.67 3.33
CA VAL A 126 -8.22 -9.76 4.49
C VAL A 126 -9.00 -9.98 5.78
N GLN A 127 -10.11 -9.26 5.97
CA GLN A 127 -10.99 -9.43 7.12
C GLN A 127 -11.54 -10.86 7.20
N ALA A 128 -12.03 -11.41 6.08
CA ALA A 128 -12.54 -12.78 6.02
C ALA A 128 -11.44 -13.80 6.34
N TRP A 129 -10.24 -13.61 5.76
CA TRP A 129 -9.09 -14.48 6.04
C TRP A 129 -8.75 -14.54 7.53
N LEU A 130 -8.72 -13.38 8.20
CA LEU A 130 -8.44 -13.28 9.63
C LEU A 130 -9.56 -13.84 10.50
N ALA A 131 -10.82 -13.68 10.09
CA ALA A 131 -11.97 -14.25 10.81
C ALA A 131 -11.94 -15.79 10.80
N GLU A 132 -11.53 -16.40 9.69
CA GLU A 132 -11.38 -17.86 9.58
C GLU A 132 -10.12 -18.38 10.27
N ARG A 133 -9.11 -17.53 10.49
CA ARG A 133 -7.79 -17.89 11.01
C ARG A 133 -7.33 -16.86 12.05
N PRO A 134 -7.99 -16.79 13.23
CA PRO A 134 -7.69 -15.78 14.24
C PRO A 134 -6.24 -15.85 14.74
N ASP A 135 -5.65 -17.06 14.76
CA ASP A 135 -4.27 -17.30 15.20
C ASP A 135 -3.27 -17.35 14.03
N SER A 136 -3.64 -16.79 12.87
CA SER A 136 -2.77 -16.78 11.69
C SER A 136 -1.45 -16.09 12.00
N ALA A 137 -0.33 -16.77 11.70
CA ALA A 137 1.01 -16.16 11.78
C ALA A 137 1.17 -14.94 10.85
N LEU A 138 0.26 -14.76 9.87
CA LEU A 138 0.24 -13.57 9.01
C LEU A 138 -0.44 -12.35 9.64
N ALA A 139 -1.11 -12.49 10.79
CA ALA A 139 -1.95 -11.45 11.37
C ALA A 139 -1.28 -10.06 11.46
N PRO A 140 0.00 -9.91 11.90
CA PRO A 140 0.64 -8.60 11.93
C PRO A 140 0.68 -7.90 10.56
N PHE A 141 1.03 -8.65 9.50
CA PHE A 141 1.07 -8.10 8.15
C PHE A 141 -0.34 -7.82 7.62
N LEU A 142 -1.29 -8.73 7.87
CA LEU A 142 -2.65 -8.61 7.35
C LEU A 142 -3.41 -7.43 7.96
N HIS A 143 -3.21 -7.12 9.25
CA HIS A 143 -3.79 -5.92 9.83
C HIS A 143 -3.25 -4.62 9.20
N LEU A 144 -1.95 -4.56 8.89
CA LEU A 144 -1.36 -3.43 8.15
C LEU A 144 -1.97 -3.33 6.75
N LEU A 145 -2.04 -4.46 6.03
CA LEU A 145 -2.62 -4.51 4.68
C LEU A 145 -4.08 -4.06 4.67
N GLN A 146 -4.89 -4.54 5.62
CA GLN A 146 -6.29 -4.12 5.75
C GLN A 146 -6.41 -2.60 5.97
N ALA A 147 -5.62 -2.05 6.90
CA ALA A 147 -5.63 -0.62 7.18
C ALA A 147 -5.24 0.20 5.94
N HIS A 148 -4.18 -0.20 5.23
CA HIS A 148 -3.74 0.44 3.98
C HIS A 148 -4.84 0.45 2.92
N ARG A 149 -5.50 -0.69 2.68
CA ARG A 149 -6.58 -0.77 1.70
C ARG A 149 -7.78 0.09 2.07
N LEU A 150 -8.17 0.12 3.34
CA LEU A 150 -9.26 0.99 3.80
C LEU A 150 -8.92 2.48 3.64
N ILE A 151 -7.67 2.89 3.93
CA ILE A 151 -7.22 4.28 3.75
C ILE A 151 -7.24 4.68 2.28
N ALA A 152 -6.78 3.81 1.40
CA ALA A 152 -6.77 4.12 -0.02
C ALA A 152 -8.19 4.06 -0.63
N ALA A 153 -9.12 3.27 -0.09
CA ALA A 153 -10.56 3.42 -0.41
C ALA A 153 -11.11 4.78 0.06
N LEU A 154 -10.74 5.25 1.26
CA LEU A 154 -11.16 6.55 1.80
C LEU A 154 -10.65 7.74 0.98
N ALA A 155 -9.50 7.58 0.33
CA ALA A 155 -8.89 8.56 -0.57
C ALA A 155 -9.55 8.59 -1.97
N ALA A 156 -10.35 7.60 -2.32
CA ALA A 156 -10.95 7.52 -3.64
C ALA A 156 -12.09 8.55 -3.80
N PRO A 157 -12.15 9.28 -4.92
CA PRO A 157 -13.16 10.31 -5.18
C PRO A 157 -14.56 9.72 -5.42
N ASP A 158 -14.66 8.46 -5.83
CA ASP A 158 -15.91 7.75 -6.10
C ASP A 158 -16.52 7.08 -4.85
N LEU A 159 -15.86 7.18 -3.69
CA LEU A 159 -16.37 6.59 -2.45
C LEU A 159 -17.66 7.31 -2.00
N ASP A 160 -18.72 6.52 -1.79
CA ASP A 160 -19.96 6.98 -1.17
C ASP A 160 -19.67 7.66 0.19
N PRO A 161 -19.99 8.97 0.35
CA PRO A 161 -19.79 9.70 1.58
C PRO A 161 -20.43 9.04 2.81
N ALA A 162 -21.55 8.32 2.65
CA ALA A 162 -22.24 7.64 3.74
C ALA A 162 -21.40 6.51 4.36
N LEU A 163 -20.47 5.92 3.60
CA LEU A 163 -19.59 4.83 4.07
C LEU A 163 -18.36 5.34 4.83
N ARG A 164 -18.00 6.63 4.68
CA ARG A 164 -16.75 7.19 5.23
C ARG A 164 -16.60 6.99 6.74
N PRO A 165 -17.60 7.30 7.59
CA PRO A 165 -17.44 7.16 9.04
C PRO A 165 -17.13 5.73 9.46
N ASP A 166 -17.74 4.74 8.80
CA ASP A 166 -17.58 3.33 9.10
C ASP A 166 -16.22 2.82 8.63
N LEU A 167 -15.78 3.19 7.43
CA LEU A 167 -14.47 2.83 6.91
C LEU A 167 -13.33 3.48 7.70
N GLN A 168 -13.50 4.72 8.16
CA GLN A 168 -12.53 5.37 9.05
C GLN A 168 -12.38 4.62 10.38
N ARG A 169 -13.49 4.17 11.00
CA ARG A 169 -13.43 3.34 12.21
C ARG A 169 -12.70 2.03 11.93
N GLN A 170 -13.06 1.32 10.86
CA GLN A 170 -12.42 0.06 10.49
C GLN A 170 -10.91 0.22 10.21
N ALA A 171 -10.50 1.30 9.55
CA ALA A 171 -9.09 1.58 9.27
C ALA A 171 -8.31 1.81 10.58
N ARG A 172 -8.87 2.59 11.51
CA ARG A 172 -8.27 2.79 12.84
C ARG A 172 -8.16 1.49 13.63
N ASP A 173 -9.21 0.68 13.64
CA ASP A 173 -9.21 -0.60 14.35
C ASP A 173 -8.20 -1.59 13.75
N ALA A 174 -8.10 -1.66 12.41
CA ALA A 174 -7.11 -2.48 11.72
C ALA A 174 -5.68 -2.03 12.04
N ARG A 175 -5.42 -0.71 12.02
CA ARG A 175 -4.12 -0.15 12.42
C ARG A 175 -3.81 -0.46 13.88
N GLN A 176 -4.77 -0.33 14.78
CA GLN A 176 -4.58 -0.61 16.20
C GLN A 176 -4.23 -2.09 16.44
N ARG A 177 -4.94 -3.01 15.78
CA ARG A 177 -4.60 -4.44 15.81
C ARG A 177 -3.21 -4.72 15.23
N ALA A 178 -2.79 -4.01 14.19
CA ALA A 178 -1.42 -4.12 13.67
C ALA A 178 -0.39 -3.72 14.73
N LEU A 179 -0.61 -2.59 15.43
CA LEU A 179 0.28 -2.12 16.50
C LEU A 179 0.37 -3.11 17.66
N GLU A 180 -0.75 -3.72 18.05
CA GLU A 180 -0.82 -4.76 19.08
C GLU A 180 -0.08 -6.04 18.66
N ALA A 181 -0.05 -6.34 17.36
CA ALA A 181 0.63 -7.50 16.81
C ALA A 181 2.13 -7.26 16.53
N CYS A 182 2.58 -6.02 16.36
CA CYS A 182 3.98 -5.69 16.06
C CYS A 182 5.03 -6.30 17.02
N PRO A 183 4.81 -6.40 18.35
CA PRO A 183 5.77 -7.03 19.26
C PRO A 183 6.12 -8.48 18.89
N GLN A 184 5.22 -9.19 18.20
CA GLN A 184 5.44 -10.57 17.75
C GLN A 184 6.55 -10.68 16.68
N LEU A 185 6.96 -9.55 16.08
CA LEU A 185 7.94 -9.50 14.98
C LEU A 185 9.39 -9.38 15.46
N GLY A 186 9.63 -9.32 16.77
CA GLY A 186 10.96 -9.24 17.37
C GLY A 186 11.79 -8.10 16.75
N ALA A 187 12.91 -8.44 16.09
CA ALA A 187 13.82 -7.48 15.47
C ALA A 187 13.15 -6.55 14.43
N ARG A 188 11.99 -6.93 13.88
CA ARG A 188 11.24 -6.14 12.88
C ARG A 188 10.08 -5.34 13.49
N GLN A 189 9.93 -5.33 14.81
CA GLN A 189 8.89 -4.56 15.50
C GLN A 189 8.93 -3.06 15.15
N ALA A 190 10.12 -2.47 15.09
CA ALA A 190 10.29 -1.05 14.76
C ALA A 190 9.73 -0.71 13.37
N LEU A 191 10.02 -1.57 12.37
CA LEU A 191 9.53 -1.43 11.00
C LEU A 191 8.00 -1.56 10.90
N CYS A 192 7.41 -2.49 11.64
CA CYS A 192 5.96 -2.62 11.73
C CYS A 192 5.30 -1.37 12.31
N ARG A 193 5.87 -0.80 13.38
CA ARG A 193 5.38 0.46 13.97
C ARG A 193 5.51 1.64 13.00
N CYS A 194 6.65 1.75 12.32
CA CYS A 194 6.85 2.75 11.27
C CYS A 194 5.74 2.71 10.22
N MET A 195 5.46 1.52 9.67
CA MET A 195 4.40 1.38 8.68
C MET A 195 3.02 1.71 9.28
N ALA A 196 2.73 1.24 10.50
CA ALA A 196 1.47 1.57 11.16
C ALA A 196 1.32 3.09 11.36
N ASP A 197 2.38 3.81 11.71
CA ASP A 197 2.35 5.27 11.93
C ASP A 197 2.16 6.06 10.63
N GLU A 198 2.65 5.56 9.50
CA GLU A 198 2.33 6.14 8.18
C GLU A 198 0.86 5.94 7.79
N LEU A 199 0.19 4.93 8.35
CA LEU A 199 -1.22 4.61 8.08
C LEU A 199 -2.20 5.39 8.99
N GLN A 200 -1.82 6.56 9.48
CA GLN A 200 -2.75 7.41 10.23
C GLN A 200 -3.83 7.97 9.28
N THR A 201 -5.09 7.79 9.65
CA THR A 201 -6.21 8.42 8.93
C THR A 201 -6.28 9.89 9.30
N PRO A 202 -6.45 10.81 8.33
CA PRO A 202 -6.73 12.21 8.61
C PRO A 202 -8.10 12.40 9.28
#